data_AF-A0A2K3LWD6-F1
#
_entry.id   AF-A0A2K3LWD6-F1
#
_cell.length_a   1.000
_cell.length_b   1.000
_cell.length_c   1.000
_cell.angle_alpha   90.00
_cell.angle_beta   90.00
_cell.angle_gamma   90.00
#
_symmetry.space_group_name_H-M   'P 1'
#
loop_
_entity.id
_entity.type
_entity.pdbx_description
1 polymer ?
#
loop_
_entity_poly.entity_id
_entity_poly.type
_entity_poly.pdbx_seq_one_letter_code
_entity_poly.pdbx_strand_id
1 'polypeptide(L)'
;IWNCSREEANTRVHEFFETPYFKSGIHPIPGAQTALQKLSRFCDLSVVTSRQNAIKDHTIEWIENNFSGLFDEIHFGNHFALDGVSRPKSDICRYAT
;
A
#
# COMPACT_ATOMS: atom_id res chain seq x y z
N ILE A 1 -17.95 4.32 -14.21
CA ILE A 1 -17.99 4.67 -12.77
C ILE A 1 -17.66 6.15 -12.56
N TRP A 2 -16.53 6.68 -13.06
CA TRP A 2 -16.11 8.07 -12.78
C TRP A 2 -16.32 9.08 -13.91
N ASN A 3 -17.01 8.70 -15.00
CA ASN A 3 -17.27 9.53 -16.18
C ASN A 3 -16.04 10.30 -16.72
N CYS A 4 -14.86 9.69 -16.61
CA CYS A 4 -13.59 10.20 -17.11
C CYS A 4 -12.81 9.07 -17.81
N SER A 5 -11.78 9.44 -18.57
CA SER A 5 -10.87 8.46 -19.17
C SER A 5 -9.99 7.81 -18.10
N ARG A 6 -9.34 6.71 -18.45
CA ARG A 6 -8.41 6.02 -17.53
C ARG A 6 -7.20 6.91 -17.21
N GLU A 7 -6.70 7.60 -18.22
CA GLU A 7 -5.57 8.51 -18.13
C GLU A 7 -5.92 9.65 -17.18
N GLU A 8 -7.11 10.25 -17.33
CA GLU A 8 -7.59 11.29 -16.44
C GLU A 8 -7.75 10.77 -14.99
N ALA A 9 -8.31 9.58 -14.82
CA ALA A 9 -8.42 8.96 -13.49
C ALA A 9 -7.04 8.74 -12.84
N ASN A 10 -6.05 8.28 -13.61
CA ASN A 10 -4.68 8.07 -13.12
C ASN A 10 -4.03 9.40 -12.72
N THR A 11 -4.16 10.44 -13.55
CA THR A 11 -3.65 11.78 -13.21
C THR A 11 -4.24 12.30 -11.90
N ARG A 12 -5.56 12.21 -11.73
CA ARG A 12 -6.23 12.64 -10.48
C ARG A 12 -5.77 11.86 -9.24
N VAL A 13 -5.46 10.57 -9.38
CA VAL A 13 -4.90 9.76 -8.29
C VAL A 13 -3.49 10.23 -7.92
N HIS A 14 -2.67 10.58 -8.92
CA HIS A 14 -1.34 11.11 -8.66
C HIS A 14 -1.37 12.51 -8.04
N GLU A 15 -2.31 13.37 -8.45
CA GLU A 15 -2.55 14.66 -7.80
C GLU A 15 -2.99 14.48 -6.34
N PHE A 16 -3.81 13.46 -6.05
CA PHE A 16 -4.22 13.15 -4.69
C PHE A 16 -3.04 12.80 -3.77
N PHE A 17 -2.00 12.13 -4.29
CA PHE A 17 -0.79 11.80 -3.51
C PHE A 17 -0.05 13.03 -3.00
N GLU A 18 -0.19 14.16 -3.69
CA GLU A 18 0.44 15.42 -3.28
C GLU A 18 -0.32 16.16 -2.17
N THR A 19 -1.57 15.78 -1.91
CA THR A 19 -2.42 16.47 -0.94
C THR A 19 -1.95 16.29 0.50
N PRO A 20 -2.17 17.27 1.40
CA PRO A 20 -1.90 17.10 2.83
C PRO A 20 -2.65 15.92 3.43
N TYR A 21 -3.87 15.65 2.95
CA TYR A 21 -4.66 14.53 3.43
C TYR A 21 -3.98 13.18 3.17
N PHE A 22 -3.43 12.96 1.97
CA PHE A 22 -2.68 11.74 1.69
C PHE A 22 -1.38 11.66 2.50
N LYS A 23 -0.67 12.79 2.63
CA LYS A 23 0.63 12.85 3.30
C LYS A 23 0.55 12.65 4.82
N SER A 24 -0.49 13.13 5.48
CA SER A 24 -0.57 13.04 6.95
C SER A 24 -1.96 12.80 7.52
N GLY A 25 -3.02 12.82 6.71
CA GLY A 25 -4.41 12.66 7.16
C GLY A 25 -4.95 11.23 7.13
N ILE A 26 -4.17 10.26 6.60
CA ILE A 26 -4.57 8.85 6.58
C ILE A 26 -4.14 8.21 7.91
N HIS A 27 -5.09 7.73 8.69
CA HIS A 27 -4.84 7.03 9.94
C HIS A 27 -5.18 5.53 9.83
N PRO A 28 -4.58 4.67 10.66
CA PRO A 28 -4.97 3.27 10.75
C PRO A 28 -6.45 3.13 11.08
N ILE A 29 -7.07 2.10 10.51
CA ILE A 29 -8.44 1.73 10.88
C ILE A 29 -8.45 1.34 12.37
N PRO A 30 -9.40 1.84 13.19
CA PRO A 30 -9.49 1.48 14.60
C PRO A 30 -9.50 -0.04 14.81
N GLY A 31 -8.62 -0.52 15.70
CA GLY A 31 -8.48 -1.94 16.02
C GLY A 31 -7.56 -2.75 15.09
N ALA A 32 -7.13 -2.20 13.95
CA ALA A 32 -6.23 -2.92 13.02
C ALA A 32 -4.90 -3.28 13.68
N GLN A 33 -4.30 -2.35 14.41
CA GLN A 33 -3.03 -2.59 15.11
C GLN A 33 -3.17 -3.71 16.15
N THR A 34 -4.21 -3.68 16.98
CA THR A 34 -4.48 -4.74 17.96
C THR A 34 -4.71 -6.10 17.31
N ALA A 35 -5.43 -6.15 16.19
CA ALA A 35 -5.70 -7.39 15.48
C ALA A 35 -4.41 -8.01 14.91
N LEU A 36 -3.59 -7.19 14.24
CA LEU A 36 -2.34 -7.65 13.65
C LEU A 36 -1.30 -8.05 14.71
N GLN A 37 -1.20 -7.31 15.82
CA GLN A 37 -0.34 -7.70 16.96
C GLN A 37 -0.76 -9.02 17.62
N LYS A 38 -2.05 -9.39 17.56
CA LYS A 38 -2.50 -10.69 18.04
C LYS A 38 -2.12 -11.79 17.05
N LEU A 39 -2.25 -11.53 15.75
CA LEU A 39 -1.89 -12.48 14.70
C LEU A 39 -0.38 -12.74 14.65
N SER A 40 0.45 -11.72 14.84
CA SER A 40 1.91 -11.85 14.81
C SER A 40 2.49 -12.77 15.89
N ARG A 41 1.70 -13.16 16.89
CA ARG A 41 2.09 -14.17 17.90
C ARG A 41 2.05 -15.60 17.35
N PHE A 42 1.40 -15.81 16.21
CA PHE A 42 1.14 -17.13 15.64
C PHE A 42 1.74 -17.32 14.24
N CYS A 43 2.06 -16.24 13.55
CA CYS A 43 2.61 -16.27 12.20
C CYS A 43 3.40 -15.00 11.90
N ASP A 44 4.31 -15.15 10.94
CA ASP A 44 4.97 -14.04 10.28
C ASP A 44 3.96 -13.30 9.39
N LEU A 45 4.10 -11.98 9.28
CA LEU A 45 3.17 -11.13 8.55
C LEU A 45 3.89 -10.41 7.43
N SER A 46 3.30 -10.45 6.22
CA SER A 46 3.78 -9.69 5.07
C SER A 46 2.66 -8.87 4.45
N VAL A 47 2.98 -7.67 3.96
CA VAL A 47 2.04 -6.79 3.27
C VAL A 47 2.14 -6.99 1.77
N VAL A 48 1.03 -7.32 1.11
CA VAL A 48 0.95 -7.35 -0.36
C VAL A 48 -0.04 -6.29 -0.84
N THR A 49 0.46 -5.23 -1.46
CA THR A 49 -0.34 -4.07 -1.87
C THR A 49 -0.26 -3.79 -3.37
N SER A 50 -1.33 -3.26 -3.96
CA SER A 50 -1.34 -2.83 -5.37
C SER A 50 -0.87 -1.39 -5.57
N ARG A 51 -0.48 -0.69 -4.48
CA ARG A 51 0.01 0.69 -4.52
C ARG A 51 1.15 0.85 -5.52
N GLN A 52 1.20 2.05 -6.12
CA GLN A 52 2.19 2.48 -7.08
C GLN A 52 3.57 2.66 -6.42
N ASN A 53 4.63 2.40 -7.17
CA ASN A 53 6.01 2.61 -6.74
C ASN A 53 6.28 4.09 -6.46
N ALA A 54 5.58 5.00 -7.14
CA ALA A 54 5.66 6.46 -6.92
C ALA A 54 5.38 6.88 -5.46
N ILE A 55 4.66 6.06 -4.68
CA ILE A 55 4.32 6.31 -3.27
C ILE A 55 4.90 5.22 -2.34
N LYS A 56 5.91 4.49 -2.81
CA LYS A 56 6.50 3.37 -2.06
C LYS A 56 7.09 3.84 -0.74
N ASP A 57 7.97 4.83 -0.77
CA ASP A 57 8.69 5.30 0.41
C ASP A 57 7.72 5.89 1.44
N HIS A 58 6.77 6.73 0.97
CA HIS A 58 5.68 7.26 1.80
C HIS A 58 4.85 6.15 2.47
N THR A 59 4.56 5.08 1.73
CA THR A 59 3.80 3.94 2.25
C THR A 59 4.59 3.17 3.29
N ILE A 60 5.89 2.95 3.07
CA ILE A 60 6.77 2.26 4.02
C ILE A 60 6.88 3.08 5.31
N GLU A 61 7.15 4.38 5.20
CA GLU A 61 7.20 5.29 6.36
C GLU A 61 5.88 5.27 7.15
N TRP A 62 4.75 5.34 6.44
CA TRP A 62 3.44 5.25 7.09
C TRP A 62 3.23 3.91 7.80
N ILE A 63 3.66 2.79 7.21
CA ILE A 63 3.57 1.46 7.85
C ILE A 63 4.44 1.43 9.09
N GLU A 64 5.71 1.84 9.01
CA GLU A 64 6.62 1.82 10.16
C GLU A 64 6.15 2.72 11.30
N ASN A 65 5.60 3.89 10.99
CA ASN A 65 5.07 4.80 12.01
C ASN A 65 3.85 4.25 12.76
N ASN A 66 3.07 3.35 12.14
CA ASN A 66 1.80 2.86 12.69
C ASN A 66 1.84 1.38 13.14
N PHE A 67 2.74 0.59 12.57
CA PHE A 67 2.86 -0.86 12.73
C PHE A 67 4.34 -1.28 12.85
N SER A 68 5.14 -0.46 13.54
CA SER A 68 6.60 -0.63 13.68
C SER A 68 7.02 -2.07 13.98
N GLY A 69 7.86 -2.62 13.11
CA GLY A 69 8.46 -3.95 13.26
C GLY A 69 7.46 -5.12 13.22
N LEU A 70 6.25 -4.92 12.69
CA LEU A 70 5.21 -5.95 12.67
C LEU A 70 5.24 -6.84 11.43
N PHE A 71 5.84 -6.36 10.34
CA PHE A 71 5.85 -7.06 9.06
C PHE A 71 7.28 -7.39 8.63
N ASP A 72 7.48 -8.61 8.13
CA ASP A 72 8.78 -9.07 7.65
C ASP A 72 9.05 -8.54 6.25
N GLU A 73 8.02 -8.53 5.40
CA GLU A 73 8.13 -8.08 4.02
C GLU A 73 6.97 -7.18 3.59
N ILE A 74 7.26 -6.23 2.70
CA ILE A 74 6.28 -5.32 2.10
C ILE A 74 6.45 -5.34 0.57
N HIS A 75 5.48 -5.94 -0.12
CA HIS A 75 5.48 -6.13 -1.57
C HIS A 75 4.52 -5.17 -2.28
N PHE A 76 5.01 -4.55 -3.36
CA PHE A 76 4.27 -3.61 -4.19
C PHE A 76 3.98 -4.20 -5.57
N GLY A 77 2.72 -4.15 -5.98
CA GLY A 77 2.25 -4.59 -7.29
C GLY A 77 2.20 -3.49 -8.35
N ASN A 78 2.42 -2.22 -7.98
CA ASN A 78 2.53 -1.10 -8.90
C ASN A 78 1.37 -1.00 -9.92
N HIS A 79 0.13 -1.21 -9.47
CA HIS A 79 -1.02 -1.27 -10.37
C HIS A 79 -1.48 0.13 -10.77
N PHE A 80 -1.85 0.33 -12.04
CA PHE A 80 -2.23 1.63 -12.61
C PHE A 80 -1.17 2.73 -12.48
N ALA A 81 0.10 2.36 -12.35
CA ALA A 81 1.18 3.33 -12.32
C ALA A 81 1.41 3.96 -13.69
N LEU A 82 1.93 5.20 -13.69
CA LEU A 82 2.33 5.91 -14.90
C LEU A 82 3.62 5.32 -15.50
N ASP A 83 4.42 4.63 -14.69
CA ASP A 83 5.67 3.99 -15.08
C ASP A 83 5.90 2.66 -14.34
N GLY A 84 6.92 1.92 -14.80
CA GLY A 84 7.34 0.66 -14.21
C GLY A 84 6.44 -0.54 -14.53
N VAL A 85 6.86 -1.71 -14.06
CA VAL A 85 6.14 -2.98 -14.30
C VAL A 85 5.06 -3.16 -13.24
N SER A 86 3.83 -3.42 -13.69
CA SER A 86 2.75 -3.85 -12.80
C SER A 86 2.80 -5.37 -12.60
N ARG A 87 2.62 -5.82 -11.35
CA ARG A 87 2.56 -7.23 -10.96
C ARG A 87 1.27 -7.51 -10.18
N PRO A 88 0.46 -8.51 -10.57
CA PRO A 88 -0.74 -8.85 -9.84
C PRO A 88 -0.41 -9.48 -8.49
N LYS A 89 -1.24 -9.24 -7.48
CA LYS A 89 -1.04 -9.80 -6.12
C LYS A 89 -0.94 -11.33 -6.13
N SER A 90 -1.69 -12.00 -7.01
CA SER A 90 -1.64 -13.45 -7.17
C SER A 90 -0.27 -13.96 -7.63
N ASP A 91 0.44 -13.18 -8.44
CA ASP A 91 1.82 -13.50 -8.84
C ASP A 91 2.78 -13.27 -7.68
N ILE A 92 2.65 -12.15 -6.96
CA ILE A 92 3.47 -11.86 -5.78
C ILE A 92 3.31 -12.96 -4.72
N CYS A 93 2.07 -13.30 -4.34
CA CYS A 93 1.79 -14.32 -3.32
C CYS A 93 2.23 -15.73 -3.73
N ARG A 94 2.42 -16.02 -5.02
CA ARG A 94 2.95 -17.32 -5.46
C ARG A 94 4.43 -17.49 -5.10
N TYR A 95 5.17 -16.39 -4.97
CA TYR A 95 6.60 -16.38 -4.73
C TYR A 95 7.00 -15.73 -3.40
N ALA A 96 6.05 -15.19 -2.64
CA ALA A 96 6.28 -14.76 -1.26
C ALA A 96 6.42 -16.00 -0.38
N THR A 97 7.51 -16.09 0.37
CA THR A 97 7.87 -17.21 1.24
C THR A 97 7.76 -16.81 2.68
#